data_AF-A0A3D0R830-F1
#
_entry.id   AF-A0A3D0R830-F1
#
_cell.length_a   1.000
_cell.length_b   1.000
_cell.length_c   1.000
_cell.angle_alpha   90.00
_cell.angle_beta   90.00
_cell.angle_gamma   90.00
#
_symmetry.space_group_name_H-M   'P 1'
#
loop_
_entity.id
_entity.type
_entity.pdbx_description
1 polymer ?
#
loop_
_entity_poly.entity_id
_entity_poly.type
_entity_poly.pdbx_seq_one_letter_code
_entity_poly.pdbx_strand_id
1 'polypeptide(L)'
;MNDRTSASELVPVRDSVMFWLQAGALPSAPFKLGWIAMTAKRFVVIGGCHIDQHLYFDTAPVAGRTNPARIVEAIGGVAANIAHHLAAAQYAV
;
A
#
# COMPACT_ATOMS: atom_id res chain seq x y z
N MET A 1 -12.41 -24.92 16.76
CA MET A 1 -10.98 -25.06 16.42
C MET A 1 -10.91 -25.89 15.15
N ASN A 2 -10.90 -25.24 13.99
CA ASN A 2 -10.67 -25.89 12.70
C ASN A 2 -9.95 -24.89 11.81
N ASP A 3 -8.64 -25.11 11.76
CA ASP A 3 -7.65 -24.42 10.96
C ASP A 3 -7.71 -24.99 9.53
N ARG A 4 -8.41 -24.29 8.63
CA ARG A 4 -8.35 -24.47 7.17
C ARG A 4 -8.83 -23.20 6.49
N THR A 5 -7.90 -22.42 5.93
CA THR A 5 -7.98 -21.88 4.56
C THR A 5 -6.72 -21.07 4.27
N SER A 6 -5.63 -21.81 4.07
CA SER A 6 -4.54 -21.39 3.22
C SER A 6 -5.06 -21.19 1.78
N ALA A 7 -4.79 -20.02 1.21
CA ALA A 7 -4.58 -19.81 -0.23
C ALA A 7 -5.69 -20.22 -1.24
N SER A 8 -6.99 -20.08 -0.97
CA SER A 8 -8.02 -20.58 -1.92
C SER A 8 -9.20 -19.68 -2.28
N GLU A 9 -9.09 -18.35 -2.22
CA GLU A 9 -10.10 -17.48 -2.87
C GLU A 9 -9.45 -16.50 -3.84
N LEU A 10 -8.76 -17.07 -4.83
CA LEU A 10 -8.69 -16.45 -6.16
C LEU A 10 -10.09 -16.56 -6.76
N VAL A 11 -10.97 -15.59 -6.53
CA VAL A 11 -12.26 -15.52 -7.22
C VAL A 11 -11.96 -15.15 -8.67
N PRO A 12 -12.19 -16.05 -9.65
CA PRO A 12 -11.92 -15.75 -11.05
C PRO A 12 -13.05 -14.88 -11.58
N VAL A 13 -12.86 -13.56 -11.51
CA VAL A 13 -13.61 -12.63 -12.36
C VAL A 13 -13.01 -12.80 -13.75
N ARG A 14 -13.79 -13.27 -14.72
CA ARG A 14 -13.34 -13.60 -16.09
C ARG A 14 -12.35 -12.54 -16.60
N ASP A 15 -11.17 -13.00 -17.01
CA ASP A 15 -10.03 -12.21 -17.51
C ASP A 15 -9.30 -11.33 -16.49
N SER A 16 -9.56 -11.50 -15.18
CA SER A 16 -8.89 -10.76 -14.12
C SER A 16 -8.17 -11.65 -13.09
N VAL A 17 -6.91 -11.33 -12.78
CA VAL A 17 -6.18 -11.92 -11.65
C VAL A 17 -6.31 -11.00 -10.45
N MET A 18 -6.82 -11.52 -9.33
CA MET A 18 -6.95 -10.79 -8.07
C MET A 18 -5.94 -11.31 -7.06
N PHE A 19 -5.20 -10.41 -6.41
CA PHE A 19 -4.25 -10.78 -5.37
C PHE A 19 -4.30 -9.81 -4.18
N TRP A 20 -4.02 -10.36 -2.99
CA TRP A 20 -3.89 -9.57 -1.78
C TRP A 20 -2.53 -8.87 -1.74
N LEU A 21 -2.54 -7.62 -1.30
CA LEU A 21 -1.35 -6.90 -0.90
C LEU A 21 -1.10 -7.11 0.58
N GLN A 22 0.11 -7.53 0.89
CA GLN A 22 0.54 -7.90 2.21
C GLN A 22 1.91 -7.29 2.48
N ALA A 23 2.10 -6.69 3.65
CA ALA A 23 3.44 -6.40 4.14
C ALA A 23 3.61 -6.91 5.58
N GLY A 24 4.85 -6.91 6.05
CA GLY A 24 5.28 -7.52 7.30
C GLY A 24 6.64 -8.20 7.14
N ALA A 25 7.54 -7.98 8.10
CA ALA A 25 8.90 -8.53 8.08
C ALA A 25 8.98 -9.99 8.59
N LEU A 26 7.90 -10.54 9.13
CA LEU A 26 7.87 -11.87 9.75
C LEU A 26 6.74 -12.74 9.17
N PRO A 27 6.99 -14.02 8.85
CA PRO A 27 6.02 -14.93 8.23
C PRO A 27 4.73 -15.16 9.02
N SER A 28 4.74 -14.88 10.33
CA SER A 28 3.69 -15.31 11.27
C SER A 28 2.55 -14.31 11.47
N ALA A 29 2.67 -13.07 10.99
CA ALA A 29 1.65 -12.04 11.20
C ALA A 29 1.62 -11.02 10.05
N PRO A 30 1.22 -11.44 8.86
CA PRO A 30 1.05 -10.51 7.77
C PRO A 30 -0.07 -9.49 7.99
N PHE A 31 0.19 -8.22 7.67
CA PHE A 31 -0.87 -7.21 7.61
C PHE A 31 -1.41 -7.08 6.19
N LYS A 32 -2.73 -7.24 6.05
CA LYS A 32 -3.47 -7.04 4.79
C LYS A 32 -3.58 -5.54 4.52
N LEU A 33 -3.01 -5.09 3.40
CA LEU A 33 -2.95 -3.68 3.01
C LEU A 33 -4.00 -3.30 1.96
N GLY A 34 -4.46 -4.28 1.19
CA GLY A 34 -5.40 -4.04 0.11
C GLY A 34 -5.46 -5.17 -0.90
N TRP A 35 -6.03 -4.86 -2.05
CA TRP A 35 -6.23 -5.78 -3.17
C TRP A 35 -5.82 -5.13 -4.48
N ILE A 36 -5.37 -5.96 -5.42
CA ILE A 36 -5.21 -5.56 -6.82
C ILE A 36 -5.97 -6.55 -7.69
N ALA A 37 -6.73 -6.03 -8.65
CA ALA A 37 -7.27 -6.79 -9.76
C ALA A 37 -6.62 -6.30 -11.06
N MET A 38 -6.07 -7.22 -11.85
CA MET A 38 -5.49 -6.91 -13.17
C MET A 38 -6.33 -7.53 -14.28
N THR A 39 -6.73 -6.74 -15.27
CA THR A 39 -7.25 -7.21 -16.57
C THR A 39 -6.18 -7.03 -17.64
N ALA A 40 -6.37 -7.61 -18.83
CA ALA A 40 -5.43 -7.47 -19.96
C ALA A 40 -5.11 -6.01 -20.37
N LYS A 41 -5.88 -5.00 -19.94
CA LYS A 41 -5.66 -3.58 -20.30
C LYS A 41 -5.76 -2.58 -19.14
N ARG A 42 -6.18 -3.01 -17.94
CA ARG A 42 -6.49 -2.11 -16.81
C ARG A 42 -6.16 -2.75 -15.48
N PHE A 43 -5.75 -1.93 -14.53
CA PHE A 43 -5.52 -2.31 -13.14
C PHE A 43 -6.54 -1.61 -12.24
N VAL A 44 -7.04 -2.31 -11.23
CA VAL A 44 -7.84 -1.76 -10.14
C VAL A 44 -7.09 -2.03 -8.84
N VAL A 45 -6.79 -0.98 -8.08
CA VAL A 45 -6.09 -1.08 -6.79
C VAL A 45 -7.03 -0.59 -5.70
N ILE A 46 -7.27 -1.40 -4.69
CA ILE A 46 -8.20 -1.12 -3.58
C ILE A 46 -7.41 -1.13 -2.28
N GLY A 47 -7.43 -0.03 -1.54
CA GLY A 47 -6.75 0.07 -0.23
C GLY A 47 -6.58 1.51 0.21
N GLY A 48 -5.67 1.74 1.16
CA GLY A 48 -5.45 3.06 1.75
C GLY A 48 -4.90 4.10 0.76
N CYS A 49 -5.48 5.29 0.81
CA CYS A 49 -5.03 6.51 0.13
C CYS A 49 -5.19 7.67 1.13
N HIS A 50 -4.11 8.37 1.43
CA HIS A 50 -4.09 9.46 2.40
C HIS A 50 -2.96 10.45 2.08
N ILE A 51 -2.92 11.57 2.80
CA ILE A 51 -1.80 12.50 2.76
C ILE A 51 -0.84 12.12 3.89
N ASP A 52 0.41 11.82 3.52
CA ASP A 52 1.51 11.66 4.47
C ASP A 52 2.08 13.04 4.79
N GLN A 53 2.25 13.33 6.08
CA GLN A 53 2.99 14.49 6.56
C GLN A 53 4.31 14.02 7.15
N HIS A 54 5.41 14.34 6.47
CA HIS A 54 6.76 14.05 6.93
C HIS A 54 7.34 15.26 7.65
N LEU A 55 7.73 15.07 8.91
CA LEU A 55 8.40 16.08 9.71
C LEU A 55 9.90 15.77 9.78
N TYR A 56 10.70 16.74 9.35
CA TYR A 56 12.15 16.69 9.44
C TYR A 56 12.60 17.71 10.48
N PHE A 57 13.05 17.22 11.65
CA PHE A 57 13.55 18.08 12.71
C PHE A 57 14.99 18.54 12.40
N ASP A 58 15.27 19.83 12.61
CA ASP A 58 16.61 20.39 12.41
C ASP A 58 17.59 19.90 13.50
N THR A 59 17.05 19.55 14.67
CA THR A 59 17.79 19.05 15.84
C THR A 59 17.09 17.83 16.44
N ALA A 60 17.74 17.17 17.40
CA ALA A 60 17.10 16.09 18.15
C ALA A 60 15.82 16.61 18.83
N PRO A 61 14.67 15.95 18.63
CA PRO A 61 13.39 16.44 19.14
C PRO A 61 13.34 16.34 20.67
N VAL A 62 12.84 17.41 21.31
CA VAL A 62 12.56 17.44 22.76
C VAL A 62 11.09 17.07 22.98
N ALA A 63 10.86 15.97 23.68
CA ALA A 63 9.52 15.48 23.98
C ALA A 63 8.69 16.50 24.80
N GLY A 64 7.39 16.60 24.50
CA GLY A 64 6.48 17.51 25.19
C GLY A 64 6.63 18.99 24.84
N ARG A 65 7.48 19.33 23.85
CA ARG A 65 7.64 20.70 23.33
C ARG A 65 7.34 20.76 21.84
N THR A 66 7.02 21.96 21.37
CA THR A 66 7.04 22.28 19.95
C THR A 66 8.49 22.39 19.49
N ASN A 67 8.86 21.64 18.46
CA ASN A 67 10.21 21.62 17.90
C ASN A 67 10.18 22.25 16.50
N PRO A 68 11.18 23.07 16.11
CA PRO A 68 11.34 23.51 14.73
C PRO A 68 11.48 22.30 13.80
N ALA A 69 10.72 22.28 12.71
CA ALA A 69 10.76 21.23 11.73
C ALA A 69 10.35 21.75 10.35
N ARG A 70 10.93 21.18 9.31
CA ARG A 70 10.39 21.29 7.95
C ARG A 70 9.30 20.24 7.77
N ILE A 71 8.12 20.67 7.35
CA ILE A 71 6.99 19.79 7.03
C ILE A 71 6.92 19.63 5.51
N VAL A 72 6.85 18.39 5.05
CA VAL A 72 6.64 18.04 3.64
C VAL A 72 5.42 17.15 3.54
N GLU A 73 4.49 17.52 2.66
CA GLU A 73 3.31 16.72 2.36
C GLU A 73 3.56 15.87 1.11
N ALA A 74 3.12 14.62 1.16
CA ALA A 74 3.17 13.70 0.03
C ALA A 74 1.88 12.88 -0.05
N ILE A 75 1.56 12.37 -1.24
CA ILE A 75 0.50 11.37 -1.37
C ILE A 75 1.05 10.06 -0.79
N GLY A 76 0.34 9.54 0.20
CA GLY A 76 0.62 8.31 0.90
C GLY A 76 -0.45 7.25 0.69
N GLY A 77 -0.19 6.09 1.29
CA GLY A 77 -1.07 4.94 1.20
C GLY A 77 -0.63 3.95 0.13
N VAL A 78 -0.64 2.68 0.52
CA VAL A 78 -0.13 1.56 -0.29
C VAL A 78 -0.85 1.47 -1.64
N ALA A 79 -2.17 1.64 -1.65
CA ALA A 79 -2.94 1.55 -2.88
C ALA A 79 -2.61 2.70 -3.84
N ALA A 80 -2.48 3.93 -3.32
CA ALA A 80 -2.13 5.10 -4.10
C ALA A 80 -0.73 4.95 -4.73
N ASN A 81 0.26 4.50 -3.94
CA ASN A 81 1.63 4.32 -4.41
C ASN A 81 1.73 3.25 -5.51
N ILE A 82 1.04 2.12 -5.35
CA ILE A 82 1.05 1.07 -6.38
C ILE A 82 0.32 1.51 -7.64
N ALA A 83 -0.84 2.16 -7.51
CA ALA A 83 -1.56 2.70 -8.65
C ALA A 83 -0.69 3.71 -9.43
N HIS A 84 0.05 4.58 -8.72
CA HIS A 84 0.98 5.52 -9.31
C HIS A 84 2.10 4.82 -10.10
N HIS A 85 2.75 3.81 -9.51
CA HIS A 85 3.82 3.07 -10.19
C HIS A 85 3.32 2.27 -11.39
N LEU A 86 2.15 1.61 -11.28
CA LEU A 86 1.55 0.87 -12.40
C LEU A 86 1.19 1.81 -13.56
N ALA A 87 0.64 2.98 -13.25
CA ALA A 87 0.37 4.00 -14.26
C ALA A 87 1.68 4.47 -14.93
N ALA A 88 2.71 4.81 -14.17
CA ALA A 88 4.00 5.25 -14.71
C ALA A 88 4.67 4.17 -15.60
N ALA A 89 4.61 2.90 -15.20
CA ALA A 89 5.16 1.78 -15.97
C ALA A 89 4.40 1.53 -17.29
N GLN A 90 3.09 1.79 -17.33
CA GLN A 90 2.31 1.67 -18.58
C GLN A 90 2.72 2.69 -19.65
N TYR A 91 3.32 3.82 -19.28
CA TYR A 91 3.81 4.84 -20.22
C TYR A 91 5.28 4.65 -20.64
N ALA A 92 5.96 3.61 -20.15
CA ALA A 92 7.36 3.34 -20.44
C ALA A 92 7.59 2.40 -21.65
N VAL A 93 6.58 2.21 -22.49
CA VAL A 93 6.60 1.35 -23.69
C VAL A 93 6.41 2.16 -24.96
#